data_AF-A0A535QMF6-F1
#
_entry.id   AF-A0A535QMF6-F1
#
_cell.length_a   1.000
_cell.length_b   1.000
_cell.length_c   1.000
_cell.angle_alpha   90.00
_cell.angle_beta   90.00
_cell.angle_gamma   90.00
#
_symmetry.space_group_name_H-M   'P 1'
#
loop_
_entity.id
_entity.type
_entity.pdbx_description
1 polymer ?
#
loop_
_entity_poly.entity_id
_entity_poly.type
_entity_poly.pdbx_seq_one_letter_code
_entity_poly.pdbx_strand_id
1 'polypeptide(L)'
;MADGARAPRVRVDLHLHSSASFDCRVPPLEVARRCSQLGLSPIFLTDHEGIGGAQSLLEAGHRAVIGQEILTTEGELIGLFLKQAVPKRLSPEETVAAIKEQGGLVYLEHPYDSGRRNLREEAIERIAAQID
;
A
#
# COMPACT_ATOMS: atom_id res chain seq x y z
N MET A 1 15.57 23.45 31.95
CA MET A 1 15.79 22.86 30.61
C MET A 1 14.75 21.77 30.44
N ALA A 2 13.80 21.95 29.51
CA ALA A 2 12.77 20.96 29.27
C ALA A 2 13.42 19.77 28.55
N ASP A 3 13.33 18.60 29.16
CA ASP A 3 13.68 17.32 28.54
C ASP A 3 12.76 17.14 27.32
N GLY A 4 13.31 17.35 26.14
CA GLY A 4 12.60 17.27 24.86
C GLY A 4 12.29 15.82 24.53
N ALA A 5 11.28 15.26 25.20
CA ALA A 5 10.84 13.89 24.97
C ALA A 5 10.49 13.71 23.49
N ARG A 6 11.32 12.94 22.78
CA ARG A 6 11.12 12.63 21.37
C ARG A 6 9.79 11.92 21.21
N ALA A 7 8.97 12.38 20.26
CA ALA A 7 7.70 11.74 19.94
C ALA A 7 7.87 10.21 19.79
N PRO A 8 6.89 9.40 20.25
CA PRO A 8 6.99 7.96 20.17
C PRO A 8 7.20 7.52 18.72
N ARG A 9 8.16 6.60 18.52
CA ARG A 9 8.46 6.05 17.19
C ARG A 9 7.48 4.94 16.85
N VAL A 10 7.01 4.95 15.61
CA VAL A 10 6.17 3.90 15.04
C VAL A 10 7.04 3.06 14.10
N ARG A 11 6.88 1.74 14.11
CA ARG A 11 7.54 0.82 13.17
C ARG A 11 6.48 0.24 12.26
N VAL A 12 6.70 0.37 10.97
CA VAL A 12 5.76 -0.06 9.93
C VAL A 12 6.54 -0.71 8.79
N ASP A 13 5.86 -1.61 8.11
CA ASP A 13 6.17 -2.00 6.74
C ASP A 13 5.02 -1.49 5.89
N LEU A 14 5.33 -0.84 4.77
CA LEU A 14 4.34 -0.16 3.92
C LEU A 14 3.90 -1.02 2.72
N HIS A 15 4.59 -2.14 2.47
CA HIS A 15 4.35 -2.98 1.29
C HIS A 15 4.26 -4.45 1.72
N LEU A 16 3.04 -4.91 2.01
CA LEU A 16 2.78 -6.29 2.44
C LEU A 16 1.67 -6.92 1.61
N HIS A 17 1.84 -8.23 1.35
CA HIS A 17 0.86 -9.08 0.68
C HIS A 17 0.38 -10.20 1.58
N SER A 18 -0.85 -10.64 1.35
CA SER A 18 -1.52 -11.76 1.99
C SER A 18 -2.10 -12.72 0.93
N SER A 19 -2.80 -13.76 1.38
CA SER A 19 -3.53 -14.67 0.49
C SER A 19 -4.73 -14.02 -0.22
N ALA A 20 -5.03 -12.75 0.04
CA ALA A 20 -5.95 -11.96 -0.78
C ALA A 20 -5.25 -11.38 -2.04
N SER A 21 -3.94 -11.57 -2.17
CA SER A 21 -3.16 -11.36 -3.38
C SER A 21 -2.78 -12.69 -4.03
N PHE A 22 -2.46 -12.67 -5.34
CA PHE A 22 -2.10 -13.90 -6.07
C PHE A 22 -0.69 -14.41 -5.74
N ASP A 23 0.18 -13.56 -5.20
CA ASP A 23 1.61 -13.80 -5.00
C ASP A 23 1.98 -14.26 -3.58
N CYS A 24 1.03 -14.25 -2.65
CA CYS A 24 1.23 -14.67 -1.27
C CYS A 24 0.21 -15.75 -0.86
N ARG A 25 0.63 -16.67 0.01
CA ARG A 25 -0.21 -17.77 0.51
C ARG A 25 -0.61 -17.63 1.98
N VAL A 26 -0.16 -16.56 2.63
CA VAL A 26 -0.34 -16.34 4.07
C VAL A 26 -1.65 -15.59 4.32
N PRO A 27 -2.60 -16.13 5.12
CA PRO A 27 -3.85 -15.45 5.42
C PRO A 27 -3.63 -14.07 6.06
N PRO A 28 -4.51 -13.06 5.82
CA PRO A 28 -4.37 -11.73 6.40
C PRO A 28 -4.14 -11.75 7.93
N LEU A 29 -4.93 -12.55 8.67
CA LEU A 29 -4.78 -12.67 10.13
C LEU A 29 -3.41 -13.19 10.56
N GLU A 30 -2.79 -14.05 9.75
CA GLU A 30 -1.45 -14.58 10.04
C GLU A 30 -0.37 -13.53 9.75
N VAL A 31 -0.55 -12.70 8.70
CA VAL A 31 0.27 -11.50 8.47
C VAL A 31 0.17 -10.56 9.68
N ALA A 32 -1.04 -10.31 10.19
CA ALA A 32 -1.25 -9.47 11.37
C ALA A 32 -0.59 -10.03 12.63
N ARG A 33 -0.71 -11.35 12.85
CA ARG A 33 -0.04 -12.05 13.96
C ARG A 33 1.47 -11.88 13.89
N ARG A 34 2.05 -12.03 12.69
CA ARG A 34 3.49 -11.86 12.48
C ARG A 34 3.94 -10.42 12.68
N CYS A 35 3.19 -9.45 12.16
CA CYS A 35 3.46 -8.03 12.38
C CYS A 35 3.48 -7.67 13.88
N SER A 36 2.52 -8.16 14.64
CA SER A 36 2.46 -7.97 16.10
C SER A 36 3.70 -8.51 16.82
N GLN A 37 4.14 -9.73 16.49
CA GLN A 37 5.37 -10.33 17.05
C GLN A 37 6.63 -9.52 16.74
N LEU A 38 6.66 -8.86 15.59
CA LEU A 38 7.78 -8.03 15.14
C LEU A 38 7.68 -6.59 15.65
N GLY A 39 6.59 -6.20 16.32
CA GLY A 39 6.33 -4.84 16.76
C GLY A 39 6.03 -3.88 15.62
N LEU A 40 5.43 -4.37 14.53
CA LEU A 40 4.97 -3.56 13.39
C LEU A 40 3.49 -3.22 13.57
N SER A 41 3.17 -1.92 13.65
CA SER A 41 1.80 -1.43 13.79
C SER A 41 1.70 0.06 13.43
N PRO A 42 0.68 0.52 12.69
CA PRO A 42 -0.39 -0.29 12.09
C PRO A 42 0.12 -1.15 10.92
N ILE A 43 -0.69 -2.13 10.50
CA ILE A 43 -0.39 -3.03 9.38
C ILE A 43 -0.84 -2.36 8.07
N PHE A 44 0.08 -2.04 7.17
CA PHE A 44 -0.27 -1.58 5.82
C PHE A 44 -0.32 -2.81 4.93
N LEU A 45 -1.51 -3.16 4.47
CA LEU A 45 -1.71 -4.31 3.59
C LEU A 45 -2.10 -3.82 2.21
N THR A 46 -1.33 -4.22 1.19
CA THR A 46 -1.34 -3.65 -0.16
C THR A 46 -1.51 -4.75 -1.21
N ASP A 47 -2.46 -5.67 -1.00
CA ASP A 47 -2.71 -6.80 -1.90
C ASP A 47 -3.00 -6.34 -3.35
N HIS A 48 -2.61 -7.16 -4.34
CA HIS A 48 -2.81 -6.83 -5.75
C HIS A 48 -4.29 -6.87 -6.20
N GLU A 49 -5.10 -7.78 -5.63
CA GLU A 49 -6.48 -8.02 -6.13
C GLU A 49 -7.52 -7.04 -5.58
N GLY A 50 -7.13 -6.16 -4.64
CA GLY A 50 -8.00 -5.16 -4.06
C GLY A 50 -7.76 -5.00 -2.56
N ILE A 51 -8.75 -4.47 -1.85
CA ILE A 51 -8.61 -4.06 -0.44
C ILE A 51 -9.19 -5.06 0.58
N GLY A 52 -9.71 -6.20 0.12
CA GLY A 52 -10.45 -7.16 0.94
C GLY A 52 -9.62 -7.74 2.10
N GLY A 53 -8.32 -7.98 1.87
CA GLY A 53 -7.41 -8.42 2.92
C GLY A 53 -7.35 -7.42 4.07
N ALA A 54 -7.15 -6.13 3.75
CA ALA A 54 -7.05 -5.07 4.74
C ALA A 54 -8.38 -4.83 5.47
N GLN A 55 -9.50 -4.90 4.75
CA GLN A 55 -10.85 -4.80 5.34
C GLN A 55 -11.09 -5.92 6.36
N SER A 56 -10.73 -7.17 6.03
CA SER A 56 -10.87 -8.31 6.96
C SER A 56 -10.08 -8.12 8.26
N LEU A 57 -8.92 -7.44 8.20
CA LEU A 57 -8.13 -7.13 9.38
C LEU A 57 -8.81 -6.11 10.27
N LEU A 58 -9.40 -5.07 9.69
CA LEU A 58 -10.17 -4.07 10.41
C LEU A 58 -11.41 -4.68 11.06
N GLU A 59 -12.14 -5.52 10.34
CA GLU A 59 -13.31 -6.25 10.85
C GLU A 59 -12.95 -7.17 12.02
N ALA A 60 -11.77 -7.79 11.99
CA ALA A 60 -11.23 -8.60 13.07
C ALA A 60 -10.64 -7.77 14.24
N GLY A 61 -10.72 -6.44 14.18
CA GLY A 61 -10.27 -5.54 15.25
C GLY A 61 -8.77 -5.21 15.27
N HIS A 62 -8.05 -5.53 14.19
CA HIS A 62 -6.64 -5.15 14.06
C HIS A 62 -6.48 -3.69 13.61
N ARG A 63 -5.39 -3.05 14.05
CA ARG A 63 -4.98 -1.73 13.53
C ARG A 63 -4.32 -1.90 12.17
N ALA A 64 -5.08 -1.68 11.11
CA ALA A 64 -4.60 -1.76 9.72
C ALA A 64 -4.84 -0.46 8.95
N VAL A 65 -4.03 -0.25 7.91
CA VAL A 65 -4.23 0.77 6.88
C VAL A 65 -4.57 0.03 5.59
N ILE A 66 -5.67 0.46 4.96
CA ILE A 66 -6.10 -0.07 3.68
C ILE A 66 -5.19 0.51 2.59
N GLY A 67 -4.46 -0.35 1.90
CA GLY A 67 -3.75 -0.01 0.68
C GLY A 67 -4.00 -1.03 -0.42
N GLN A 68 -3.43 -0.78 -1.60
CA GLN A 68 -3.52 -1.64 -2.76
C GLN A 68 -2.30 -1.40 -3.65
N GLU A 69 -1.62 -2.47 -4.09
CA GLU A 69 -0.65 -2.42 -5.19
C GLU A 69 -1.43 -2.53 -6.51
N ILE A 70 -1.53 -1.43 -7.23
CA ILE A 70 -2.48 -1.26 -8.33
C ILE A 70 -1.74 -1.41 -9.65
N LEU A 71 -2.10 -2.45 -10.40
CA LEU A 71 -1.65 -2.61 -11.77
C LEU A 71 -2.29 -1.57 -12.69
N THR A 72 -1.48 -0.64 -13.21
CA THR A 72 -1.84 0.34 -14.25
C THR A 72 -1.60 -0.24 -15.66
N THR A 73 -1.78 0.56 -16.70
CA THR A 73 -1.35 0.21 -18.07
C THR A 73 0.16 0.17 -18.27
N GLU A 74 0.95 0.75 -17.36
CA GLU A 74 2.39 1.00 -17.52
C GLU A 74 3.25 0.51 -16.34
N GLY A 75 2.70 -0.36 -15.49
CA GLY A 75 3.37 -0.89 -14.30
C GLY A 75 2.50 -0.78 -13.07
N GLU A 76 3.05 -0.98 -11.89
CA GLU A 76 2.33 -0.90 -10.63
C GLU A 76 2.69 0.38 -9.87
N LEU A 77 1.72 0.89 -9.10
CA LEU A 77 1.95 1.88 -8.05
C LEU A 77 1.09 1.56 -6.82
N ILE A 78 1.47 2.05 -5.64
CA ILE A 78 0.70 1.83 -4.42
C ILE A 78 -0.17 3.04 -4.05
N GLY A 79 -1.43 2.74 -3.78
CA GLY A 79 -2.36 3.62 -3.09
C GLY A 79 -2.51 3.23 -1.61
N LEU A 80 -2.36 4.18 -0.69
CA LEU A 80 -2.60 4.00 0.75
C LEU A 80 -3.80 4.84 1.23
N PHE A 81 -4.37 4.45 2.38
CA PHE A 81 -5.54 5.08 3.01
C PHE A 81 -6.79 5.08 2.11
N LEU A 82 -6.95 4.02 1.32
CA LEU A 82 -8.08 3.88 0.41
C LEU A 82 -9.39 3.59 1.17
N LYS A 83 -10.49 4.09 0.63
CA LYS A 83 -11.86 3.81 1.12
C LYS A 83 -12.56 2.78 0.24
N GLN A 84 -12.20 2.72 -1.03
CA GLN A 84 -12.69 1.76 -2.02
C GLN A 84 -11.53 1.30 -2.92
N ALA A 85 -11.65 0.09 -3.47
CA ALA A 85 -10.65 -0.45 -4.39
C ALA A 85 -10.51 0.43 -5.64
N VAL A 86 -9.28 0.59 -6.12
CA VAL A 86 -9.00 1.26 -7.39
C VAL A 86 -8.99 0.20 -8.50
N PRO A 87 -9.73 0.42 -9.61
CA PRO A 87 -9.73 -0.50 -10.74
C PRO A 87 -8.34 -0.69 -11.34
N LYS A 88 -8.05 -1.92 -11.76
CA LYS A 88 -6.82 -2.25 -12.49
C LYS A 88 -6.88 -1.76 -13.94
N ARG A 89 -5.70 -1.57 -14.53
CA ARG A 89 -5.45 -1.20 -15.93
C ARG A 89 -6.02 0.16 -16.35
N LEU A 90 -6.16 1.07 -15.39
CA LEU A 90 -6.25 2.50 -15.68
C LEU A 90 -4.87 3.04 -16.09
N SER A 91 -4.83 4.22 -16.72
CA SER A 91 -3.56 4.91 -16.91
C SER A 91 -2.92 5.28 -15.57
N PRO A 92 -1.59 5.46 -15.48
CA PRO A 92 -0.95 5.93 -14.25
C PRO A 92 -1.61 7.19 -13.67
N GLU A 93 -1.95 8.16 -14.51
CA GLU A 93 -2.60 9.41 -14.12
C GLU A 93 -4.03 9.19 -13.60
N GLU A 94 -4.80 8.34 -14.27
CA GLU A 94 -6.16 7.95 -13.83
C GLU A 94 -6.12 7.19 -12.51
N THR A 95 -5.15 6.28 -12.33
CA THR A 95 -4.93 5.57 -11.08
C THR A 95 -4.60 6.54 -9.95
N VAL A 96 -3.66 7.47 -10.17
CA VAL A 96 -3.30 8.48 -9.19
C VAL A 96 -4.49 9.38 -8.85
N ALA A 97 -5.25 9.84 -9.85
CA ALA A 97 -6.45 10.63 -9.64
C ALA A 97 -7.47 9.89 -8.76
N ALA A 98 -7.73 8.60 -9.05
CA ALA A 98 -8.65 7.77 -8.28
C ALA A 98 -8.19 7.54 -6.83
N ILE A 99 -6.88 7.50 -6.56
CA ILE A 99 -6.32 7.43 -5.20
C ILE A 99 -6.52 8.77 -4.48
N LYS A 100 -6.13 9.88 -5.13
CA LYS A 100 -6.18 11.23 -4.55
C LYS A 100 -7.61 11.71 -4.31
N GLU A 101 -8.57 11.35 -5.15
CA GLU A 101 -10.00 11.66 -4.95
C GLU A 101 -10.53 11.12 -3.61
N GLN A 102 -9.95 10.00 -3.14
CA GLN A 102 -10.31 9.41 -1.85
C GLN A 102 -9.59 10.07 -0.66
N GLY A 103 -8.60 10.94 -0.93
CA GLY A 103 -7.63 11.45 0.04
C GLY A 103 -6.49 10.48 0.35
N GLY A 104 -6.25 9.50 -0.53
CA GLY A 104 -5.19 8.52 -0.38
C GLY A 104 -3.81 9.05 -0.74
N LEU A 105 -2.78 8.34 -0.30
CA LEU A 105 -1.39 8.61 -0.68
C LEU A 105 -0.94 7.73 -1.84
N VAL A 106 -0.03 8.24 -2.65
CA VAL A 106 0.58 7.58 -3.80
C VAL A 106 2.07 7.46 -3.57
N TYR A 107 2.61 6.25 -3.66
CA TYR A 107 4.06 6.06 -3.72
C TYR A 107 4.45 4.98 -4.72
N LEU A 108 5.74 4.96 -5.09
CA LEU A 108 6.31 4.02 -6.05
C LEU A 108 6.98 2.83 -5.35
N GLU A 109 6.47 1.64 -5.57
CA GLU A 109 7.11 0.40 -5.23
C GLU A 109 8.13 0.00 -6.29
N HIS A 110 9.29 -0.44 -5.79
CA HIS A 110 10.36 -1.05 -6.58
C HIS A 110 10.63 -0.40 -7.98
N PRO A 111 10.68 0.94 -8.12
CA PRO A 111 10.64 1.64 -9.42
C PRO A 111 11.80 1.31 -10.37
N TYR A 112 12.90 0.76 -9.85
CA TYR A 112 14.10 0.40 -10.62
C TYR A 112 14.43 -1.10 -10.56
N ASP A 113 13.50 -1.94 -10.10
CA ASP A 113 13.63 -3.40 -10.14
C ASP A 113 12.95 -3.96 -11.39
N SER A 114 13.73 -4.17 -12.45
CA SER A 114 13.22 -4.72 -13.73
C SER A 114 12.75 -6.17 -13.63
N GLY A 115 12.97 -6.85 -12.49
CA GLY A 115 12.42 -8.18 -12.22
C GLY A 115 10.95 -8.15 -11.77
N ARG A 116 10.42 -6.95 -11.48
CA ARG A 116 9.05 -6.71 -11.04
C ARG A 116 8.31 -5.84 -12.06
N ARG A 117 6.99 -5.67 -11.87
CA ARG A 117 6.16 -4.79 -12.71
C ARG A 117 6.30 -3.33 -12.27
N ASN A 118 7.53 -2.82 -12.25
CA ASN A 118 7.79 -1.43 -11.88
C ASN A 118 7.09 -0.45 -12.83
N LEU A 119 6.72 0.72 -12.31
CA LEU A 119 6.19 1.80 -13.14
C LEU A 119 7.27 2.28 -14.13
N ARG A 120 6.90 2.41 -15.41
CA ARG A 120 7.81 2.94 -16.44
C ARG A 120 8.32 4.34 -16.07
N GLU A 121 9.55 4.64 -16.44
CA GLU A 121 10.20 5.92 -16.12
C GLU A 121 9.43 7.11 -16.69
N GLU A 122 8.94 7.01 -17.93
CA GLU A 122 8.14 8.08 -18.55
C GLU A 122 6.80 8.28 -17.83
N ALA A 123 6.24 7.23 -17.22
CA ALA A 123 5.03 7.35 -16.41
C ALA A 123 5.33 8.02 -15.07
N ILE A 124 6.44 7.68 -14.43
CA ILE A 124 6.92 8.34 -13.20
C ILE A 124 7.05 9.85 -13.43
N GLU A 125 7.68 10.27 -14.53
CA GLU A 125 7.83 11.69 -14.86
C GLU A 125 6.48 12.41 -14.99
N ARG A 126 5.49 11.78 -15.62
CA ARG A 126 4.15 12.36 -15.81
C ARG A 126 3.38 12.55 -14.49
N ILE A 127 3.57 11.65 -13.52
CA ILE A 127 2.90 11.72 -12.21
C ILE A 127 3.78 12.30 -11.09
N ALA A 128 5.01 12.74 -11.38
CA ALA A 128 6.02 13.07 -10.37
C ALA A 128 5.54 14.08 -9.31
N ALA A 129 4.76 15.09 -9.72
CA ALA A 129 4.24 16.11 -8.81
C ALA A 129 3.11 15.61 -7.89
N GLN A 130 2.63 14.39 -8.07
CA GLN A 130 1.49 13.80 -7.38
C GLN A 130 1.90 12.64 -6.46
N ILE A 131 3.15 12.18 -6.54
CA ILE A 131 3.75 11.20 -5.62
C ILE A 131 4.00 11.88 -4.27
N ASP A 132 3.74 11.17 -3.17
CA ASP A 132 3.91 11.65 -1.78
C ASP A 132 5.25 11.25 -1.15
#